data_AF-A0A6M0CGJ7-F1
#
_entry.id   AF-A0A6M0CGJ7-F1
#
_cell.length_a   1.000
_cell.length_b   1.000
_cell.length_c   1.000
_cell.angle_alpha   90.00
_cell.angle_beta   90.00
_cell.angle_gamma   90.00
#
_symmetry.space_group_name_H-M   'P 1'
#
loop_
_entity.id
_entity.type
_entity.pdbx_description
1 polymer ?
#
loop_
_entity_poly.entity_id
_entity_poly.type
_entity_poly.pdbx_seq_one_letter_code
_entity_poly.pdbx_strand_id
1 'polypeptide(L)'
;MRVKICGITKLEQGQAIAQMGATALGFICVPTSPRYITAEKIRNIVVQLPKNIDKIGVFVNPEIDFLSEIIIQTQLTSIQLHGDESPEFCHQLRQSIPDNIEIIKAFRIKSLQDLTIVNSYDNYVDTLLLDAYHPDKLG
;
A
#
# COMPACT_ATOMS: atom_id res chain seq x y z
N MET A 1 10.05 -2.88 -15.11
CA MET A 1 8.81 -2.10 -14.97
C MET A 1 7.89 -2.84 -13.99
N ARG A 2 7.43 -2.20 -12.92
CA ARG A 2 6.48 -2.77 -11.95
C ARG A 2 5.05 -2.41 -12.38
N VAL A 3 4.15 -3.38 -12.46
CA VAL A 3 2.74 -3.17 -12.80
C VAL A 3 1.88 -3.61 -11.63
N LYS A 4 1.23 -2.64 -10.99
CA LYS A 4 0.34 -2.86 -9.84
C LYS A 4 -1.12 -2.73 -10.27
N ILE A 5 -1.96 -3.69 -9.91
CA ILE A 5 -3.43 -3.57 -10.03
C ILE A 5 -4.05 -3.43 -8.64
N CYS A 6 -4.80 -2.34 -8.42
CA CYS A 6 -5.34 -1.97 -7.10
C CYS A 6 -6.83 -2.34 -6.93
N GLY A 7 -7.24 -2.63 -5.70
CA GLY A 7 -8.63 -2.89 -5.33
C GLY A 7 -9.06 -4.35 -5.55
N ILE A 8 -8.16 -5.29 -5.29
CA ILE A 8 -8.45 -6.72 -5.36
C ILE A 8 -9.31 -7.12 -4.18
N THR A 9 -10.46 -7.75 -4.45
CA THR A 9 -11.40 -8.21 -3.42
C THR A 9 -11.71 -9.71 -3.49
N LYS A 10 -11.32 -10.37 -4.58
CA LYS A 10 -11.60 -11.79 -4.85
C LYS A 10 -10.31 -12.54 -5.22
N LEU A 11 -10.20 -13.79 -4.79
CA LEU A 11 -9.05 -14.64 -5.09
C LEU A 11 -8.85 -14.87 -6.59
N GLU A 12 -9.92 -15.27 -7.29
CA GLU A 12 -9.89 -15.56 -8.73
C GLU A 12 -9.38 -14.37 -9.54
N GLN A 13 -9.81 -13.15 -9.16
CA GLN A 13 -9.34 -11.91 -9.75
C GLN A 13 -7.83 -11.74 -9.54
N GLY A 14 -7.35 -11.92 -8.31
CA GLY A 14 -5.92 -11.82 -7.99
C GLY A 14 -5.07 -12.84 -8.76
N GLN A 15 -5.54 -14.08 -8.87
CA GLN A 15 -4.85 -15.14 -9.61
C GLN A 15 -4.79 -14.85 -11.12
N ALA A 16 -5.92 -14.45 -11.72
CA ALA A 16 -5.97 -14.11 -13.13
C ALA A 16 -5.04 -12.93 -13.47
N ILE A 17 -5.04 -11.89 -12.64
CA ILE A 17 -4.15 -10.72 -12.82
C ILE A 17 -2.67 -11.11 -12.67
N ALA A 18 -2.34 -11.96 -11.70
CA ALA A 18 -0.98 -12.47 -11.54
C ALA A 18 -0.51 -13.25 -12.78
N GLN A 19 -1.38 -14.09 -13.34
CA GLN A 19 -1.08 -14.86 -14.56
C GLN A 19 -0.90 -13.98 -15.80
N MET A 20 -1.57 -12.82 -15.85
CA MET A 20 -1.43 -11.83 -16.92
C MET A 20 -0.13 -11.00 -16.84
N GLY A 21 0.72 -11.26 -15.84
CA GLY A 21 2.04 -10.63 -15.73
C GLY A 21 2.09 -9.36 -14.88
N ALA A 22 1.04 -9.06 -14.10
CA ALA A 22 1.14 -8.02 -13.08
C ALA A 22 2.16 -8.43 -12.02
N THR A 23 2.94 -7.46 -11.54
CA THR A 23 4.00 -7.71 -10.54
C THR A 23 3.53 -7.39 -9.13
N ALA A 24 2.39 -6.69 -8.97
CA ALA A 24 1.86 -6.32 -7.68
C ALA A 24 0.32 -6.28 -7.65
N LEU A 25 -0.26 -6.61 -6.49
CA LEU A 25 -1.69 -6.55 -6.22
C LEU A 25 -1.95 -5.63 -5.02
N GLY A 26 -2.93 -4.73 -5.15
CA GLY A 26 -3.33 -3.80 -4.11
C GLY A 26 -4.62 -4.20 -3.41
N PHE A 27 -4.60 -4.25 -2.09
CA PHE A 27 -5.74 -4.52 -1.21
C PHE A 27 -6.08 -3.24 -0.44
N ILE A 28 -7.33 -2.77 -0.54
CA ILE A 28 -7.72 -1.51 0.10
C ILE A 28 -8.20 -1.78 1.53
N CYS A 29 -7.44 -1.33 2.51
CA CYS A 29 -7.71 -1.50 3.94
C CYS A 29 -8.40 -0.27 4.55
N VAL A 30 -9.10 0.53 3.73
CA VAL A 30 -9.79 1.75 4.14
C VAL A 30 -11.30 1.50 4.18
N PRO A 31 -11.95 1.50 5.36
CA PRO A 31 -13.36 1.13 5.52
C PRO A 31 -14.35 1.96 4.69
N THR A 32 -14.02 3.22 4.40
CA THR A 32 -14.87 4.12 3.59
C THR A 32 -14.84 3.81 2.09
N SER A 33 -13.93 2.95 1.64
CA SER A 33 -13.82 2.56 0.23
C SER A 33 -14.84 1.47 -0.13
N PRO A 34 -15.51 1.55 -1.30
CA PRO A 34 -16.37 0.47 -1.78
C PRO A 34 -15.60 -0.82 -2.11
N ARG A 35 -14.26 -0.74 -2.20
CA ARG A 35 -13.37 -1.88 -2.42
C ARG A 35 -12.66 -2.32 -1.13
N TYR A 36 -13.14 -1.89 0.03
CA TYR A 36 -12.61 -2.29 1.33
C TYR A 36 -12.60 -3.81 1.49
N ILE A 37 -11.50 -4.33 2.05
CA ILE A 37 -11.35 -5.74 2.38
C ILE A 37 -10.75 -5.90 3.77
N THR A 38 -11.28 -6.84 4.56
CA THR A 38 -10.82 -7.12 5.93
C THR A 38 -9.50 -7.90 5.92
N ALA A 39 -8.71 -7.77 6.98
CA ALA A 39 -7.45 -8.48 7.14
C ALA A 39 -7.61 -10.01 7.00
N GLU A 40 -8.70 -10.58 7.53
CA GLU A 40 -9.01 -12.01 7.37
C GLU A 40 -9.18 -12.41 5.90
N LYS A 41 -9.94 -11.63 5.13
CA LYS A 41 -10.13 -11.88 3.69
C LYS A 41 -8.84 -11.69 2.90
N ILE A 42 -8.03 -10.68 3.25
CA ILE A 42 -6.71 -10.49 2.65
C ILE A 42 -5.87 -11.74 2.88
N ARG A 43 -5.75 -12.22 4.12
CA ARG A 43 -4.98 -13.44 4.45
C ARG A 43 -5.44 -14.62 3.60
N ASN A 44 -6.75 -14.86 3.51
CA ASN A 44 -7.32 -15.97 2.73
C ASN A 44 -6.96 -15.90 1.25
N ILE A 45 -6.84 -14.69 0.67
CA ILE A 45 -6.41 -14.49 -0.71
C ILE A 45 -4.89 -14.66 -0.81
N VAL A 46 -4.13 -13.95 0.03
CA VAL A 46 -2.67 -13.83 -0.04
C VAL A 46 -1.97 -15.20 0.05
N VAL A 47 -2.43 -16.09 0.93
CA VAL A 47 -1.83 -17.43 1.10
C VAL A 47 -2.00 -18.34 -0.13
N GLN A 48 -2.93 -18.02 -1.03
CA GLN A 48 -3.20 -18.76 -2.26
C GLN A 48 -2.64 -18.08 -3.51
N LEU A 49 -2.02 -16.91 -3.36
CA LEU A 49 -1.38 -16.19 -4.45
C LEU A 49 0.08 -16.66 -4.65
N PRO A 50 0.62 -16.53 -5.87
CA PRO A 50 2.03 -16.79 -6.13
C PRO A 50 2.98 -16.05 -5.17
N LYS A 51 4.15 -16.62 -4.90
CA LYS A 51 5.13 -15.99 -4.00
C LYS A 51 5.85 -14.80 -4.65
N ASN A 52 5.94 -14.79 -5.98
CA ASN A 52 6.67 -13.79 -6.77
C ASN A 52 5.84 -12.53 -7.11
N ILE A 53 4.67 -12.36 -6.51
CA ILE A 53 3.84 -11.16 -6.68
C ILE A 53 3.77 -10.38 -5.37
N ASP A 54 3.98 -9.07 -5.46
CA ASP A 54 3.88 -8.19 -4.30
C ASP A 54 2.41 -8.07 -3.87
N LYS A 55 2.18 -8.12 -2.56
CA LYS A 55 0.86 -7.92 -1.96
C LYS A 55 0.92 -6.65 -1.13
N ILE A 56 0.24 -5.63 -1.61
CA ILE A 56 0.32 -4.26 -1.10
C ILE A 56 -0.98 -3.90 -0.39
N GLY A 57 -0.92 -3.60 0.90
CA GLY A 57 -2.06 -3.03 1.63
C GLY A 57 -2.10 -1.52 1.45
N VAL A 58 -3.27 -0.94 1.20
CA VAL A 58 -3.44 0.52 1.05
C VAL A 58 -4.18 1.06 2.27
N PHE A 59 -3.58 2.05 2.92
CA PHE A 59 -4.05 2.66 4.17
C PHE A 59 -4.09 4.18 4.06
N VAL A 60 -4.91 4.79 4.89
CA VAL A 60 -5.03 6.26 5.01
C VAL A 60 -5.01 6.59 6.50
N ASN A 61 -3.99 7.30 6.94
CA ASN A 61 -3.76 7.73 8.31
C ASN A 61 -3.95 6.60 9.34
N PRO A 62 -3.28 5.44 9.18
CA PRO A 62 -3.42 4.33 10.12
C PRO A 62 -2.63 4.58 11.42
N GLU A 63 -2.96 3.82 12.46
CA GLU A 63 -2.11 3.70 13.64
C GLU A 63 -0.96 2.70 13.40
N ILE A 64 0.20 2.92 14.02
CA ILE A 64 1.40 2.08 13.82
C ILE A 64 1.18 0.65 14.36
N ASP A 65 0.55 0.53 15.53
CA ASP A 65 0.25 -0.77 16.14
C ASP A 65 -0.68 -1.59 15.23
N PHE A 66 -1.71 -0.94 14.68
CA PHE A 66 -2.62 -1.53 13.72
C PHE A 66 -1.91 -2.03 12.44
N LEU A 67 -0.96 -1.26 11.90
CA LEU A 67 -0.18 -1.70 10.74
C LEU A 67 0.67 -2.93 11.05
N SER A 68 1.32 -2.94 12.22
CA SER A 68 2.16 -4.05 12.67
C SER A 68 1.34 -5.34 12.80
N GLU A 69 0.15 -5.26 13.39
CA GLU A 69 -0.79 -6.38 13.49
C GLU A 69 -1.23 -6.88 12.11
N ILE A 70 -1.60 -5.96 11.21
CA ILE A 70 -2.07 -6.33 9.87
C ILE A 70 -0.97 -7.03 9.07
N ILE A 71 0.27 -6.55 9.09
CA ILE A 71 1.39 -7.20 8.39
C ILE A 71 1.50 -8.67 8.81
N ILE A 72 1.51 -8.92 10.12
CA ILE A 72 1.63 -10.26 10.70
C ILE A 72 0.43 -11.12 10.31
N GLN A 73 -0.78 -10.57 10.39
CA GLN A 73 -2.00 -11.32 10.10
C GLN A 73 -2.12 -11.69 8.62
N THR A 74 -1.74 -10.78 7.71
CA THR A 74 -2.07 -10.87 6.28
C THR A 74 -0.94 -11.39 5.40
N GLN A 75 0.31 -11.33 5.87
CA GLN A 75 1.51 -11.63 5.08
C GLN A 75 1.65 -10.71 3.84
N LEU A 76 1.23 -9.45 3.97
CA LEU A 76 1.53 -8.43 2.97
C LEU A 76 3.04 -8.25 2.83
N THR A 77 3.48 -7.89 1.63
CA THR A 77 4.89 -7.60 1.33
C THR A 77 5.18 -6.11 1.38
N SER A 78 4.16 -5.28 1.22
CA SER A 78 4.31 -3.81 1.20
C SER A 78 3.10 -3.11 1.83
N ILE A 79 3.35 -1.94 2.40
CA ILE A 79 2.34 -1.00 2.89
C ILE A 79 2.37 0.23 2.01
N GLN A 80 1.21 0.65 1.49
CA GLN A 80 1.03 1.93 0.84
C GLN A 80 0.28 2.89 1.76
N LEU A 81 0.95 3.99 2.12
CA LEU A 81 0.40 5.11 2.86
C LEU A 81 -0.13 6.17 1.89
N HIS A 82 -1.45 6.37 1.87
CA HIS A 82 -2.16 7.23 0.92
C HIS A 82 -2.84 8.44 1.59
N GLY A 83 -2.56 8.68 2.87
CA GLY A 83 -3.07 9.81 3.65
C GLY A 83 -2.09 10.98 3.75
N ASP A 84 -2.14 11.65 4.88
CA ASP A 84 -1.35 12.84 5.23
C ASP A 84 -0.23 12.47 6.24
N GLU A 85 0.25 11.23 6.20
CA GLU A 85 1.25 10.73 7.13
C GLU A 85 2.57 11.53 7.02
N SER A 86 3.11 11.97 8.16
CA SER A 86 4.32 12.80 8.21
C SER A 86 5.61 11.97 8.03
N PRO A 87 6.76 12.61 7.73
CA PRO A 87 8.04 11.91 7.69
C PRO A 87 8.38 11.23 9.02
N GLU A 88 8.05 11.86 10.15
CA GLU A 88 8.26 11.29 11.49
C GLU A 88 7.42 10.04 11.69
N PHE A 89 6.17 10.03 11.20
CA PHE A 89 5.32 8.84 11.22
C PHE A 89 5.95 7.71 10.39
N CYS A 90 6.42 8.00 9.17
CA CYS A 90 7.09 7.01 8.33
C CYS A 90 8.35 6.46 9.00
N HIS A 91 9.12 7.32 9.67
CA HIS A 91 10.31 6.91 10.43
C HIS A 91 9.96 5.97 11.58
N GLN A 92 8.96 6.33 12.40
CA GLN A 92 8.49 5.48 13.49
C GLN A 92 7.95 4.15 12.96
N LEU A 93 7.15 4.17 11.90
CA LEU A 93 6.62 2.97 11.26
C LEU A 93 7.75 2.04 10.79
N ARG A 94 8.78 2.59 10.14
CA ARG A 94 9.96 1.84 9.68
C ARG A 94 10.67 1.11 10.82
N GLN A 95 10.71 1.71 12.02
CA GLN A 95 11.27 1.08 13.23
C GLN A 95 10.37 0.00 13.84
N SER A 96 9.06 0.08 13.62
CA SER A 96 8.08 -0.84 14.19
C SER A 96 7.80 -2.07 13.32
N ILE A 97 8.17 -2.06 12.02
CA ILE A 97 7.86 -3.15 11.08
C ILE A 97 9.13 -3.84 10.55
N PRO A 98 9.05 -5.12 10.13
CA PRO A 98 10.21 -5.86 9.61
C PRO A 98 10.84 -5.24 8.35
N ASP A 99 12.18 -5.23 8.26
CA ASP A 99 12.95 -4.60 7.18
C ASP A 99 12.60 -5.08 5.76
N ASN A 100 12.03 -6.29 5.63
CA ASN A 100 11.61 -6.84 4.35
C ASN A 100 10.22 -6.35 3.88
N ILE A 101 9.52 -5.55 4.68
CA ILE A 101 8.26 -4.92 4.29
C ILE A 101 8.57 -3.57 3.66
N GLU A 102 8.17 -3.40 2.41
CA GLU A 102 8.33 -2.15 1.68
C GLU A 102 7.30 -1.11 2.13
N ILE A 103 7.74 0.11 2.41
CA ILE A 103 6.89 1.28 2.68
C ILE A 103 6.80 2.12 1.42
N ILE A 104 5.58 2.28 0.91
CA ILE A 104 5.25 3.09 -0.25
C ILE A 104 4.49 4.33 0.24
N LYS A 105 5.06 5.52 0.10
CA LYS A 105 4.32 6.76 0.38
C LYS A 105 3.77 7.34 -0.91
N ALA A 106 2.46 7.55 -0.93
CA ALA A 106 1.79 8.16 -2.06
C ALA A 106 1.52 9.64 -1.81
N PHE A 107 1.70 10.43 -2.87
CA PHE A 107 1.55 11.88 -2.89
C PHE A 107 0.62 12.30 -4.01
N ARG A 108 -0.34 13.16 -3.68
CA ARG A 108 -1.18 13.82 -4.70
C ARG A 108 -0.48 15.07 -5.18
N ILE A 109 0.13 15.01 -6.36
CA ILE A 109 0.89 16.13 -6.89
C ILE A 109 -0.06 17.08 -7.64
N LYS A 110 -0.12 18.35 -7.21
CA LYS A 110 -0.86 19.43 -7.86
C LYS A 110 0.08 20.45 -8.50
N SER A 111 1.29 20.61 -7.95
CA SER A 111 2.25 21.63 -8.34
C SER A 111 3.69 21.14 -8.14
N LEU A 112 4.64 21.88 -8.71
CA LEU A 112 6.08 21.62 -8.51
C LEU A 112 6.52 21.79 -7.04
N GLN A 113 5.78 22.56 -6.24
CA GLN A 113 6.09 22.74 -4.82
C GLN A 113 5.86 21.45 -4.04
N ASP A 114 4.88 20.63 -4.44
CA ASP A 114 4.61 19.35 -3.78
C ASP A 114 5.79 18.38 -3.92
N LEU A 115 6.55 18.47 -5.03
CA LEU A 115 7.75 17.66 -5.25
C LEU A 115 8.89 18.00 -4.28
N THR A 116 8.96 19.23 -3.78
CA THR A 116 9.98 19.57 -2.77
C THR A 116 9.72 18.90 -1.42
N ILE A 117 8.44 18.70 -1.08
CA ILE A 117 8.03 18.01 0.15
C ILE A 117 8.35 16.52 0.05
N VAL A 118 8.19 15.92 -1.13
CA VAL A 118 8.49 14.49 -1.38
C VAL A 118 9.90 14.11 -0.94
N ASN A 119 10.89 15.00 -1.13
CA ASN A 119 12.29 14.75 -0.75
C ASN A 119 12.51 14.55 0.76
N SER A 120 11.62 15.05 1.62
CA SER A 120 11.75 14.82 3.07
C SER A 120 11.43 13.39 3.49
N TYR A 121 10.83 12.60 2.62
CA TYR A 121 10.43 11.21 2.88
C TYR A 121 11.46 10.18 2.39
N ASP A 122 12.40 10.57 1.53
CA ASP A 122 13.33 9.68 0.81
C ASP A 122 14.16 8.78 1.75
N ASN A 123 14.45 9.24 2.96
CA ASN A 123 15.20 8.47 3.96
C ASN A 123 14.34 7.51 4.81
N TYR A 124 13.01 7.55 4.66
CA TYR A 124 12.08 6.86 5.56
C TYR A 124 11.13 5.89 4.85
N VAL A 125 11.10 5.93 3.52
CA VAL A 125 10.23 5.10 2.69
C VAL A 125 11.02 4.51 1.53
N ASP A 126 10.60 3.33 1.07
CA ASP A 126 11.31 2.59 0.02
C ASP A 126 10.88 3.03 -1.39
N THR A 127 9.63 3.45 -1.54
CA THR A 127 9.05 3.85 -2.82
C THR A 127 8.16 5.08 -2.67
N LEU A 128 8.30 6.03 -3.60
CA LEU A 128 7.44 7.20 -3.73
C LEU A 128 6.44 6.96 -4.88
N LEU A 129 5.15 7.07 -4.59
CA LEU A 129 4.08 6.95 -5.59
C LEU A 129 3.49 8.33 -5.86
N LEU A 130 3.63 8.82 -7.08
CA LEU A 130 3.05 10.10 -7.48
C LEU A 130 1.68 9.84 -8.11
N ASP A 131 0.63 10.24 -7.41
CA ASP A 131 -0.75 10.11 -7.85
C ASP A 131 -1.25 11.43 -8.44
N ALA A 132 -1.99 11.34 -9.54
CA ALA A 132 -2.57 12.51 -10.18
C ALA A 132 -3.76 12.99 -9.33
N TYR A 133 -3.76 14.26 -8.95
CA TYR A 133 -4.84 14.80 -8.12
C TYR A 133 -6.20 14.75 -8.84
N HIS A 134 -7.19 14.15 -8.20
CA HIS A 134 -8.60 14.26 -8.57
C HIS A 134 -9.40 14.78 -7.37
N PRO A 135 -10.23 15.83 -7.51
CA PRO A 135 -10.91 16.48 -6.37
C PRO A 135 -11.85 15.54 -5.61
N ASP A 136 -12.54 14.65 -6.32
CA ASP A 136 -13.56 13.75 -5.74
C ASP A 136 -13.11 12.30 -5.53
N LYS A 137 -11.83 11.97 -5.79
CA LYS A 137 -11.35 10.58 -5.72
C LYS A 137 -10.02 10.49 -4.98
N LEU A 138 -9.88 9.42 -4.19
CA LEU A 138 -8.64 9.04 -3.53
C LEU A 138 -7.62 8.41 -4.51
N GLY A 139 -7.60 8.83 -5.78
CA GLY A 139 -6.85 8.19 -6.88
C GLY A 139 -7.76 7.62 -7.97
#